data_AF-A0A959NDZ2-F1
#
_entry.id   AF-A0A959NDZ2-F1
#
_cell.length_a   1.000
_cell.length_b   1.000
_cell.length_c   1.000
_cell.angle_alpha   90.00
_cell.angle_beta   90.00
_cell.angle_gamma   90.00
#
_symmetry.space_group_name_H-M   'P 1'
#
loop_
_entity.id
_entity.type
_entity.pdbx_description
1 polymer ?
#
loop_
_entity_poly.entity_id
_entity_poly.type
_entity_poly.pdbx_seq_one_letter_code
_entity_poly.pdbx_strand_id
1 'polypeptide(L)'
;MKKIININLSGRVIPIEDTAYEKLQNYIDSLRKYFAHEEGRDEIINDIESRIAELLNEKIRKGANNTTEADVEEIITSMGRVEDFEADAITEPVDHTQQENYREQEQPYEKKKRNRLYRNNNDKFIGGVCSGLAEYMNVSPEIVRFIFAIVTLGGFGLGILIYLLLWIILPSRDLEPYSGRRLYRNPDEKVIGGVAGGLAAYFDRSVTMIRLIFAAPIILGLLMNAFSGSIWHFGFGLSVGFGSLSGTFILIYIVLWIVLPEAITDYDKMEMRGEKVDVNRIKRNVQEGRTAVKDKLKDWSHEVKESAQQITEKGRQMSAEVTRQVNRNRSGIGHAFAVLFKVFFLFVAGTIAFALFVGIIAFIFGGAAFWPINNFLWTSKMQQLLAWGTLIFFLVVPLVAFITWIIRRLMRVKSKKNYLGWTFGALWTIGWIAAISLAVSLSKDFRNYEHVDQPITITQPQTNKMIVAVTEPELNYKGRFGWMNDGPEGWDLSNDTLRLSTVKFSVVPSLDSFYHVTMKKHSFGRTEENALQRAEEIQYHLTSKDSVLDLANSYAVGKKSKFRGQQVEIEIKVPVGKQIRFDESINEKLNAVNVRVYRKWYNNRIESIEINDRGYRFRSGVDYTMGFNGKL
;
A
#
# COMPACT_ATOMS: atom_id res chain seq x y z
N MET A 1 -57.52 -41.48 28.96
CA MET A 1 -56.97 -40.44 28.06
C MET A 1 -56.46 -39.31 28.93
N LYS A 2 -55.21 -38.88 28.77
CA LYS A 2 -54.66 -37.76 29.53
C LYS A 2 -55.24 -36.46 28.99
N LYS A 3 -55.56 -35.52 29.87
CA LYS A 3 -56.12 -34.22 29.50
C LYS A 3 -55.00 -33.37 28.87
N ILE A 4 -55.28 -32.74 27.73
CA ILE A 4 -54.35 -31.84 27.05
C ILE A 4 -54.78 -30.41 27.36
N ILE A 5 -53.84 -29.57 27.77
CA ILE A 5 -54.02 -28.16 28.06
C ILE A 5 -53.05 -27.34 27.20
N ASN A 6 -53.42 -26.09 26.89
CA ASN A 6 -52.54 -25.15 26.21
C ASN A 6 -51.95 -24.19 27.23
N ILE A 7 -50.63 -24.21 27.37
CA ILE A 7 -49.90 -23.29 28.26
C ILE A 7 -49.21 -22.21 27.44
N ASN A 8 -48.97 -21.05 28.05
CA ASN A 8 -48.12 -20.01 27.49
C ASN A 8 -46.78 -20.02 28.24
N LEU A 9 -45.70 -20.38 27.55
CA LEU A 9 -44.34 -20.39 28.10
C LEU A 9 -43.47 -19.44 27.27
N SER A 10 -42.94 -18.39 27.88
CA SER A 10 -42.15 -17.33 27.23
C SER A 10 -42.76 -16.78 25.93
N GLY A 11 -44.09 -16.60 25.91
CA GLY A 11 -44.82 -16.04 24.76
C GLY A 11 -45.21 -17.06 23.68
N ARG A 12 -45.02 -18.37 23.92
CA ARG A 12 -45.36 -19.45 22.97
C ARG A 12 -46.47 -20.33 23.52
N VAL A 13 -47.48 -20.61 22.70
CA VAL A 13 -48.60 -21.51 23.06
C VAL A 13 -48.21 -22.96 22.79
N ILE A 14 -48.12 -23.76 23.84
CA ILE A 14 -47.64 -25.16 23.80
C ILE A 14 -48.78 -26.09 24.28
N PRO A 15 -49.31 -26.98 23.43
CA PRO A 15 -50.20 -28.07 23.85
C PRO A 15 -49.42 -29.12 24.64
N ILE A 16 -49.79 -29.33 25.92
CA ILE A 16 -49.09 -30.21 26.86
C ILE A 16 -50.09 -31.10 27.62
N GLU A 17 -49.71 -32.35 27.93
CA GLU A 17 -50.49 -33.20 28.84
C GLU A 17 -50.48 -32.64 30.27
N ASP A 18 -51.59 -32.76 30.99
CA ASP A 18 -51.74 -32.28 32.38
C ASP A 18 -50.62 -32.80 33.29
N THR A 19 -50.29 -34.09 33.20
CA THR A 19 -49.21 -34.73 33.97
C THR A 19 -47.82 -34.24 33.56
N ALA A 20 -47.64 -33.88 32.30
CA ALA A 20 -46.37 -33.34 31.79
C ALA A 20 -46.19 -31.87 32.22
N TYR A 21 -47.29 -31.12 32.29
CA TYR A 21 -47.31 -29.76 32.80
C TYR A 21 -46.96 -29.70 34.29
N GLU A 22 -47.56 -30.56 35.11
CA GLU A 22 -47.22 -30.66 36.54
C GLU A 22 -45.72 -30.92 36.74
N LYS A 23 -45.13 -31.80 35.93
CA LYS A 23 -43.70 -32.13 35.98
C LYS A 23 -42.80 -30.97 35.57
N LEU A 24 -43.17 -30.27 34.48
CA LEU A 24 -42.49 -29.08 34.02
C LEU A 24 -42.55 -27.95 35.08
N GLN A 25 -43.72 -27.76 35.68
CA GLN A 25 -43.94 -26.77 36.73
C GLN A 25 -43.08 -27.09 37.96
N ASN A 26 -43.05 -28.34 38.40
CA ASN A 26 -42.20 -28.79 39.51
C ASN A 26 -40.71 -28.54 39.24
N TYR A 27 -40.25 -28.73 38.01
CA TYR A 27 -38.88 -28.45 37.60
C TYR A 27 -38.56 -26.95 37.56
N ILE A 28 -39.46 -26.12 37.01
CA ILE A 28 -39.29 -24.66 37.04
C ILE A 28 -39.29 -24.14 38.49
N ASP A 29 -40.16 -24.68 39.35
CA ASP A 29 -40.25 -24.30 40.75
C ASP A 29 -39.01 -24.74 41.56
N SER A 30 -38.38 -25.87 41.22
CA SER A 30 -37.11 -26.28 41.84
C SER A 30 -35.98 -25.35 41.42
N LEU A 31 -35.90 -24.95 40.15
CA LEU A 31 -34.94 -23.93 39.68
C LEU A 31 -35.18 -22.57 40.36
N ARG A 32 -36.44 -22.15 40.49
CA ARG A 32 -36.82 -20.90 41.19
C ARG A 32 -36.40 -20.92 42.65
N LYS A 33 -36.43 -22.07 43.32
CA LYS A 33 -35.95 -22.23 44.71
C LYS A 33 -34.42 -22.22 44.76
N TYR A 34 -33.76 -22.90 43.84
CA TYR A 34 -32.30 -22.95 43.74
C TYR A 34 -31.70 -21.56 43.52
N PHE A 35 -32.24 -20.78 42.57
CA PHE A 35 -31.78 -19.42 42.27
C PHE A 35 -32.38 -18.32 43.18
N ALA A 36 -33.03 -18.68 44.30
CA ALA A 36 -33.75 -17.72 45.15
C ALA A 36 -32.85 -16.60 45.73
N HIS A 37 -31.56 -16.89 45.92
CA HIS A 37 -30.58 -15.98 46.52
C HIS A 37 -29.61 -15.34 45.51
N GLU A 38 -29.82 -15.57 44.21
CA GLU A 38 -28.93 -15.09 43.14
C GLU A 38 -29.38 -13.73 42.60
N GLU A 39 -28.42 -12.81 42.43
CA GLU A 39 -28.68 -11.48 41.85
C GLU A 39 -28.99 -11.63 40.34
N GLY A 40 -30.18 -11.23 39.90
CA GLY A 40 -30.65 -11.47 38.51
C GLY A 40 -31.51 -12.74 38.32
N ARG A 41 -31.99 -13.36 39.41
CA ARG A 41 -32.88 -14.53 39.41
C ARG A 41 -33.94 -14.53 38.31
N ASP A 42 -34.73 -13.46 38.20
CA ASP A 42 -35.87 -13.44 37.26
C ASP A 42 -35.40 -13.48 35.80
N GLU A 43 -34.24 -12.91 35.48
CA GLU A 43 -33.64 -12.97 34.14
C GLU A 43 -33.13 -14.39 33.83
N ILE A 44 -32.43 -15.01 34.79
CA ILE A 44 -31.93 -16.39 34.67
C ILE A 44 -33.10 -17.37 34.45
N ILE A 45 -34.17 -17.24 35.24
CA ILE A 45 -35.36 -18.08 35.11
C ILE A 45 -36.05 -17.83 33.77
N ASN A 46 -36.20 -16.58 33.33
CA ASN A 46 -36.81 -16.26 32.04
C ASN A 46 -36.03 -16.83 30.84
N ASP A 47 -34.68 -16.82 30.89
CA ASP A 47 -33.85 -17.40 29.81
C ASP A 47 -33.93 -18.93 29.80
N ILE A 48 -33.94 -19.56 30.96
CA ILE A 48 -34.15 -21.02 31.09
C ILE A 48 -35.54 -21.41 30.60
N GLU A 49 -36.59 -20.70 31.01
CA GLU A 49 -37.97 -20.92 30.55
C GLU A 49 -38.09 -20.71 29.03
N SER A 50 -37.39 -19.71 28.47
CA SER A 50 -37.35 -19.46 27.02
C SER A 50 -36.67 -20.61 26.26
N ARG A 51 -35.59 -21.17 26.80
CA ARG A 51 -34.92 -22.33 26.22
C ARG A 51 -35.81 -23.58 26.29
N ILE A 52 -36.50 -23.80 27.40
CA ILE A 52 -37.45 -24.91 27.54
C ILE A 52 -38.60 -24.75 26.54
N ALA A 53 -39.14 -23.53 26.38
CA ALA A 53 -40.17 -23.23 25.37
C ALA A 53 -39.68 -23.47 23.94
N GLU A 54 -38.39 -23.24 23.65
CA GLU A 54 -37.76 -23.58 22.38
C GLU A 54 -37.74 -25.08 22.12
N LEU A 55 -37.23 -25.85 23.08
CA LEU A 55 -37.12 -27.31 22.95
C LEU A 55 -38.49 -27.97 22.84
N LEU A 56 -39.48 -27.51 23.61
CA LEU A 56 -40.86 -28.00 23.55
C LEU A 56 -41.54 -27.68 22.22
N ASN A 57 -41.41 -26.44 21.74
CA ASN A 57 -41.96 -26.04 20.45
C ASN A 57 -41.31 -26.78 19.28
N GLU A 58 -40.03 -27.14 19.40
CA GLU A 58 -39.34 -27.97 18.41
C GLU A 58 -39.95 -29.37 18.30
N LYS A 59 -40.29 -30.01 19.43
CA LYS A 59 -40.93 -31.34 19.46
C LYS A 59 -42.31 -31.30 18.78
N ILE A 60 -43.09 -30.24 18.99
CA ILE A 60 -44.38 -30.02 18.32
C ILE A 60 -44.20 -29.81 16.81
N ARG A 61 -43.21 -29.01 16.39
CA ARG A 61 -42.89 -28.81 14.96
C ARG A 61 -42.46 -30.10 14.24
N LYS A 62 -41.91 -31.08 14.96
CA LYS A 62 -41.55 -32.41 14.45
C LYS A 62 -42.74 -33.38 14.30
N GLY A 63 -43.97 -32.90 14.50
CA GLY A 63 -45.20 -33.67 14.26
C GLY A 63 -45.81 -34.30 15.52
N ALA A 64 -45.32 -33.94 16.72
CA ALA A 64 -46.00 -34.31 17.97
C ALA A 64 -47.28 -33.49 18.14
N ASN A 65 -48.41 -34.16 18.38
CA ASN A 65 -49.70 -33.50 18.57
C ASN A 65 -49.78 -32.73 19.90
N ASN A 66 -49.01 -33.16 20.90
CA ASN A 66 -48.95 -32.62 22.25
C ASN A 66 -47.63 -33.03 22.93
N THR A 67 -47.16 -32.22 23.87
CA THR A 67 -46.02 -32.54 24.74
C THR A 67 -46.42 -33.58 25.77
N THR A 68 -45.69 -34.69 25.81
CA THR A 68 -45.87 -35.78 26.78
C THR A 68 -44.87 -35.68 27.93
N GLU A 69 -45.07 -36.50 28.96
CA GLU A 69 -44.18 -36.54 30.12
C GLU A 69 -42.75 -37.00 29.77
N ALA A 70 -42.61 -37.86 28.74
CA ALA A 70 -41.32 -38.31 28.24
C ALA A 70 -40.54 -37.17 27.57
N ASP A 71 -41.24 -36.29 26.86
CA ASP A 71 -40.63 -35.11 26.21
C ASP A 71 -40.10 -34.12 27.26
N VAL A 72 -40.84 -33.92 28.36
CA VAL A 72 -40.41 -33.06 29.46
C VAL A 72 -39.20 -33.66 30.18
N GLU A 73 -39.18 -34.99 30.39
CA GLU A 73 -38.05 -35.69 31.03
C GLU A 73 -36.75 -35.60 30.20
N GLU A 74 -36.86 -35.74 28.87
CA GLU A 74 -35.72 -35.58 27.96
C GLU A 74 -35.14 -34.16 28.02
N ILE A 75 -36.01 -33.14 28.11
CA ILE A 75 -35.60 -31.75 28.25
C ILE A 75 -34.94 -31.50 29.60
N ILE A 76 -35.50 -32.02 30.70
CA ILE A 76 -34.90 -31.93 32.03
C ILE A 76 -33.51 -32.58 32.05
N THR A 77 -33.36 -33.73 31.39
CA THR A 77 -32.07 -34.43 31.28
C THR A 77 -31.06 -33.61 30.47
N SER A 78 -31.50 -32.94 29.40
CA SER A 78 -30.63 -32.07 28.59
C SER A 78 -30.26 -30.76 29.30
N MET A 79 -31.12 -30.25 30.18
CA MET A 79 -30.91 -28.98 30.90
C MET A 79 -30.18 -29.19 32.24
N GLY A 80 -30.18 -30.41 32.77
CA GLY A 80 -29.63 -30.75 34.10
C GLY A 80 -30.68 -30.63 35.21
N ARG A 81 -30.60 -31.51 36.22
CA ARG A 81 -31.48 -31.48 37.38
C ARG A 81 -30.87 -30.66 38.52
N VAL A 82 -31.72 -30.14 39.41
CA VAL A 82 -31.26 -29.30 40.53
C VAL A 82 -30.31 -30.06 41.45
N GLU A 83 -30.54 -31.36 41.62
CA GLU A 83 -29.71 -32.24 42.43
C GLU A 83 -28.32 -32.48 41.81
N ASP A 84 -28.20 -32.38 40.48
CA ASP A 84 -26.92 -32.56 39.77
C ASP A 84 -26.01 -31.31 39.92
N PHE A 85 -26.60 -30.14 40.22
CA PHE A 85 -25.85 -28.89 40.38
C PHE A 85 -25.07 -28.78 41.70
N GLU A 86 -25.46 -29.52 42.76
CA GLU A 86 -24.73 -29.55 44.04
C GLU A 86 -23.51 -30.48 43.98
N ALA A 87 -23.54 -31.52 43.14
CA ALA A 87 -22.40 -32.44 42.96
C ALA A 87 -21.21 -31.77 42.25
N ASP A 88 -21.50 -30.85 41.32
CA ASP A 88 -20.48 -30.06 40.61
C ASP A 88 -19.88 -28.92 41.47
N ALA A 89 -20.57 -28.49 42.54
CA ALA A 89 -20.10 -27.41 43.42
C ALA A 89 -18.99 -27.84 44.40
N ILE A 90 -18.79 -29.14 44.62
CA ILE A 90 -17.84 -29.68 45.61
C ILE A 90 -16.48 -30.04 44.99
N THR A 91 -16.33 -29.97 43.66
CA THR A 91 -15.11 -30.46 42.98
C THR A 91 -14.44 -29.46 42.05
N GLU A 92 -14.20 -28.22 42.48
CA GLU A 92 -13.17 -27.38 41.84
C GLU A 92 -12.44 -26.50 42.87
N PRO A 93 -11.14 -26.77 43.18
CA PRO A 93 -10.26 -25.76 43.71
C PRO A 93 -9.86 -24.79 42.59
N VAL A 94 -9.98 -23.49 42.89
CA VAL A 94 -9.48 -22.38 42.09
C VAL A 94 -7.94 -22.42 42.09
N ASP A 95 -7.32 -22.83 40.98
CA ASP A 95 -5.92 -22.54 40.71
C ASP A 95 -5.68 -22.18 39.23
N HIS A 96 -5.25 -20.93 39.01
CA HIS A 96 -4.86 -20.43 37.71
C HIS A 96 -3.41 -20.80 37.44
N THR A 97 -3.14 -22.02 36.97
CA THR A 97 -2.06 -22.33 36.00
C THR A 97 -1.95 -23.84 35.80
N GLN A 98 -2.54 -24.36 34.72
CA GLN A 98 -2.02 -25.53 34.03
C GLN A 98 -2.65 -25.66 32.63
N GLN A 99 -1.79 -25.95 31.66
CA GLN A 99 -2.19 -26.34 30.32
C GLN A 99 -2.80 -27.74 30.39
N GLU A 100 -4.12 -27.84 30.39
CA GLU A 100 -4.76 -29.11 30.11
C GLU A 100 -4.73 -29.38 28.60
N ASN A 101 -3.97 -30.44 28.27
CA ASN A 101 -4.09 -31.13 27.02
C ASN A 101 -5.48 -31.77 26.97
N TYR A 102 -6.41 -31.16 26.24
CA TYR A 102 -7.53 -31.89 25.67
C TYR A 102 -6.98 -33.06 24.84
N ARG A 103 -6.92 -34.25 25.45
CA ARG A 103 -7.12 -35.50 24.73
C ARG A 103 -8.60 -35.50 24.37
N GLU A 104 -8.87 -35.56 23.08
CA GLU A 104 -10.19 -35.91 22.57
C GLU A 104 -10.58 -37.25 23.23
N GLN A 105 -11.50 -37.21 24.18
CA GLN A 105 -12.29 -38.39 24.50
C GLN A 105 -13.16 -38.63 23.26
N GLU A 106 -12.77 -39.63 22.48
CA GLU A 106 -13.58 -40.19 21.42
C GLU A 106 -14.94 -40.57 22.02
N GLN A 107 -15.95 -39.75 21.73
CA GLN A 107 -17.33 -40.21 21.77
C GLN A 107 -17.41 -41.48 20.92
N PRO A 108 -18.08 -42.55 21.37
CA PRO A 108 -18.29 -43.72 20.53
C PRO A 108 -18.93 -43.25 19.24
N TYR A 109 -18.23 -43.44 18.11
CA TYR A 109 -18.77 -43.16 16.80
C TYR A 109 -19.97 -44.08 16.58
N GLU A 110 -21.15 -43.61 16.94
CA GLU A 110 -22.40 -44.25 16.56
C GLU A 110 -22.41 -44.25 15.03
N LYS A 111 -22.39 -45.45 14.46
CA LYS A 111 -22.21 -45.69 13.02
C LYS A 111 -23.44 -45.14 12.29
N LYS A 112 -23.43 -43.84 11.96
CA LYS A 112 -24.51 -43.12 11.27
C LYS A 112 -24.85 -43.92 10.01
N LYS A 113 -26.07 -44.45 9.93
CA LYS A 113 -26.59 -45.17 8.75
C LYS A 113 -26.27 -44.35 7.50
N ARG A 114 -25.83 -44.99 6.41
CA ARG A 114 -25.58 -44.35 5.10
C ARG A 114 -26.78 -43.49 4.73
N ASN A 115 -26.67 -42.17 4.91
CA ASN A 115 -27.75 -41.23 4.67
C ASN A 115 -27.92 -41.05 3.16
N ARG A 116 -29.11 -41.28 2.65
CA ARG A 116 -29.49 -40.80 1.32
C ARG A 116 -29.63 -39.27 1.40
N LEU A 117 -29.26 -38.56 0.34
CA LEU A 117 -29.40 -37.10 0.28
C LEU A 117 -30.88 -36.73 0.18
N TYR A 118 -31.35 -35.87 1.08
CA TYR A 118 -32.71 -35.31 1.12
C TYR A 118 -32.61 -33.79 1.18
N ARG A 119 -33.66 -33.08 0.76
CA ARG A 119 -33.79 -31.64 1.05
C ARG A 119 -34.49 -31.45 2.40
N ASN A 120 -33.99 -30.52 3.22
CA ASN A 120 -34.50 -30.28 4.57
C ASN A 120 -35.73 -29.36 4.56
N ASN A 121 -36.84 -29.80 5.15
CA ASN A 121 -38.06 -28.99 5.32
C ASN A 121 -38.02 -28.04 6.53
N ASN A 122 -37.30 -28.41 7.60
CA ASN A 122 -37.31 -27.71 8.88
C ASN A 122 -36.45 -26.43 8.87
N ASP A 123 -35.30 -26.47 8.18
CA ASP A 123 -34.34 -25.36 8.04
C ASP A 123 -34.13 -24.97 6.57
N LYS A 124 -35.19 -24.42 5.95
CA LYS A 124 -35.20 -24.01 4.54
C LYS A 124 -35.04 -22.49 4.39
N PHE A 125 -34.08 -22.09 3.57
CA PHE A 125 -34.01 -20.72 3.04
C PHE A 125 -34.83 -20.64 1.72
N ILE A 126 -34.48 -21.45 0.72
CA ILE A 126 -35.25 -21.63 -0.53
C ILE A 126 -35.34 -23.12 -0.85
N GLY A 127 -36.43 -23.81 -0.52
CA GLY A 127 -36.59 -25.22 -0.93
C GLY A 127 -35.67 -26.27 -0.27
N GLY A 128 -34.89 -25.90 0.76
CA GLY A 128 -34.25 -26.86 1.68
C GLY A 128 -32.98 -27.57 1.18
N VAL A 129 -32.49 -27.26 -0.02
CA VAL A 129 -31.37 -27.98 -0.66
C VAL A 129 -30.06 -27.78 0.09
N CYS A 130 -29.69 -26.54 0.44
CA CYS A 130 -28.44 -26.28 1.16
C CYS A 130 -28.39 -26.96 2.54
N SER A 131 -29.47 -26.91 3.31
CA SER A 131 -29.52 -27.54 4.64
C SER A 131 -29.53 -29.07 4.54
N GLY A 132 -30.18 -29.62 3.51
CA GLY A 132 -30.12 -31.06 3.22
C GLY A 132 -28.72 -31.56 2.83
N LEU A 133 -28.01 -30.79 2.01
CA LEU A 133 -26.63 -31.09 1.63
C LEU A 133 -25.65 -30.90 2.81
N ALA A 134 -25.91 -29.91 3.66
CA ALA A 134 -25.17 -29.65 4.88
C ALA A 134 -25.25 -30.83 5.86
N GLU A 135 -26.44 -31.39 6.08
CA GLU A 135 -26.63 -32.58 6.90
C GLU A 135 -25.94 -33.82 6.30
N TYR A 136 -26.03 -33.99 4.98
CA TYR A 136 -25.33 -35.08 4.28
C TYR A 136 -23.80 -34.98 4.42
N MET A 137 -23.25 -33.76 4.40
CA MET A 137 -21.80 -33.51 4.53
C MET A 137 -21.33 -33.28 5.97
N ASN A 138 -22.25 -33.24 6.94
CA ASN A 138 -21.99 -32.88 8.35
C ASN A 138 -21.30 -31.51 8.54
N VAL A 139 -21.73 -30.51 7.77
CA VAL A 139 -21.23 -29.11 7.84
C VAL A 139 -22.40 -28.19 8.16
N SER A 140 -22.13 -26.98 8.67
CA SER A 140 -23.20 -26.01 8.94
C SER A 140 -23.92 -25.56 7.64
N PRO A 141 -25.26 -25.42 7.65
CA PRO A 141 -26.05 -25.00 6.49
C PRO A 141 -25.61 -23.68 5.87
N GLU A 142 -25.11 -22.76 6.69
CA GLU A 142 -24.68 -21.43 6.29
C GLU A 142 -23.43 -21.45 5.40
N ILE A 143 -22.50 -22.38 5.65
CA ILE A 143 -21.31 -22.59 4.80
C ILE A 143 -21.74 -23.09 3.42
N VAL A 144 -22.69 -24.02 3.36
CA VAL A 144 -23.19 -24.56 2.08
C VAL A 144 -23.92 -23.47 1.28
N ARG A 145 -24.74 -22.64 1.95
CA ARG A 145 -25.39 -21.48 1.34
C ARG A 145 -24.36 -20.48 0.78
N PHE A 146 -23.29 -20.21 1.52
CA PHE A 146 -22.21 -19.32 1.08
C PHE A 146 -21.48 -19.85 -0.16
N ILE A 147 -21.15 -21.14 -0.20
CA ILE A 147 -20.52 -21.78 -1.37
C ILE A 147 -21.42 -21.66 -2.61
N PHE A 148 -22.72 -21.96 -2.48
CA PHE A 148 -23.67 -21.81 -3.59
C PHE A 148 -23.78 -20.37 -4.10
N ALA A 149 -23.74 -19.39 -3.20
CA ALA A 149 -23.77 -17.99 -3.58
C ALA A 149 -22.49 -17.56 -4.32
N ILE A 150 -21.32 -18.04 -3.91
CA ILE A 150 -20.06 -17.82 -4.65
C ILE A 150 -20.10 -18.47 -6.03
N VAL A 151 -20.53 -19.74 -6.13
CA VAL A 151 -20.62 -20.44 -7.42
C VAL A 151 -21.62 -19.77 -8.35
N THR A 152 -22.70 -19.22 -7.81
CA THR A 152 -23.69 -18.45 -8.58
C THR A 152 -23.10 -17.15 -9.12
N LEU A 153 -22.43 -16.37 -8.28
CA LEU A 153 -21.89 -15.06 -8.65
C LEU A 153 -20.59 -15.14 -9.47
N GLY A 154 -19.75 -16.14 -9.23
CA GLY A 154 -18.47 -16.34 -9.89
C GLY A 154 -18.51 -17.29 -11.10
N GLY A 155 -19.47 -18.20 -11.16
CA GLY A 155 -19.59 -19.23 -12.21
C GLY A 155 -20.60 -18.90 -13.31
N PHE A 156 -20.83 -17.62 -13.63
CA PHE A 156 -21.79 -17.16 -14.65
C PHE A 156 -23.23 -17.71 -14.45
N GLY A 157 -23.70 -17.85 -13.21
CA GLY A 157 -25.06 -18.30 -12.91
C GLY A 157 -25.27 -19.82 -12.89
N LEU A 158 -24.22 -20.63 -13.12
CA LEU A 158 -24.31 -22.10 -13.04
C LEU A 158 -24.81 -22.60 -11.67
N GLY A 159 -24.48 -21.90 -10.59
CA GLY A 159 -24.95 -22.24 -9.24
C GLY A 159 -26.47 -22.28 -9.11
N ILE A 160 -27.19 -21.39 -9.81
CA ILE A 160 -28.67 -21.37 -9.82
C ILE A 160 -29.21 -22.61 -10.53
N LEU A 161 -28.64 -22.98 -11.67
CA LEU A 161 -29.06 -24.15 -12.44
C LEU A 161 -28.87 -25.44 -11.63
N ILE A 162 -27.72 -25.59 -10.97
CA ILE A 162 -27.45 -26.73 -10.08
C ILE A 162 -28.44 -26.74 -8.91
N TYR A 163 -28.71 -25.58 -8.32
CA TYR A 163 -29.66 -25.46 -7.22
C TYR A 163 -31.07 -25.90 -7.61
N LEU A 164 -31.57 -25.41 -8.75
CA LEU A 164 -32.89 -25.77 -9.29
C LEU A 164 -32.98 -27.26 -9.63
N LEU A 165 -31.92 -27.83 -10.21
CA LEU A 165 -31.85 -29.25 -10.55
C LEU A 165 -31.91 -30.12 -9.27
N LEU A 166 -31.12 -29.78 -8.25
CA LEU A 166 -31.17 -30.48 -6.96
C LEU A 166 -32.51 -30.29 -6.25
N TRP A 167 -33.14 -29.12 -6.39
CA TRP A 167 -34.44 -28.85 -5.79
C TRP A 167 -35.58 -29.71 -6.37
N ILE A 168 -35.51 -30.01 -7.68
CA ILE A 168 -36.45 -30.89 -8.40
C ILE A 168 -36.20 -32.36 -8.09
N ILE A 169 -34.93 -32.79 -8.06
CA ILE A 169 -34.55 -34.21 -7.92
C ILE A 169 -34.68 -34.70 -6.47
N LEU A 170 -34.37 -33.87 -5.48
CA LEU A 170 -34.27 -34.32 -4.09
C LEU A 170 -35.65 -34.37 -3.40
N PRO A 171 -36.02 -35.51 -2.78
CA PRO A 171 -37.23 -35.60 -1.98
C PRO A 171 -37.13 -34.80 -0.67
N SER A 172 -38.23 -34.20 -0.24
CA SER A 172 -38.35 -33.49 1.05
C SER A 172 -38.37 -34.45 2.23
N ARG A 173 -37.62 -34.12 3.28
CA ARG A 173 -37.69 -34.80 4.57
C ARG A 173 -37.44 -33.80 5.72
N ASP A 174 -38.08 -34.05 6.85
CA ASP A 174 -37.79 -33.35 8.11
C ASP A 174 -36.50 -33.96 8.67
N LEU A 175 -35.41 -33.18 8.65
CA LEU A 175 -34.10 -33.58 9.19
C LEU A 175 -33.92 -32.98 10.59
N GLU A 176 -33.09 -33.63 11.40
CA GLU A 176 -32.70 -33.11 12.70
C GLU A 176 -31.86 -31.83 12.54
N PRO A 177 -31.97 -30.86 13.48
CA PRO A 177 -31.14 -29.67 13.46
C PRO A 177 -29.66 -30.05 13.58
N TYR A 178 -28.82 -29.30 12.87
CA TYR A 178 -27.38 -29.44 12.99
C TYR A 178 -26.94 -29.09 14.41
N SER A 179 -26.35 -30.04 15.13
CA SER A 179 -25.93 -29.89 16.54
C SER A 179 -24.48 -29.38 16.71
N GLY A 180 -23.79 -29.06 15.61
CA GLY A 180 -22.42 -28.56 15.63
C GLY A 180 -22.33 -27.03 15.62
N ARG A 181 -21.11 -26.51 15.44
CA ARG A 181 -20.87 -25.06 15.35
C ARG A 181 -21.57 -24.46 14.14
N ARG A 182 -22.43 -23.46 14.35
CA ARG A 182 -23.10 -22.74 13.26
C ARG A 182 -22.49 -21.36 13.07
N LEU A 183 -22.52 -20.89 11.82
CA LEU A 183 -21.96 -19.58 11.49
C LEU A 183 -23.07 -18.54 11.55
N TYR A 184 -22.98 -17.61 12.50
CA TYR A 184 -23.89 -16.49 12.66
C TYR A 184 -23.19 -15.16 12.37
N ARG A 185 -23.95 -14.07 12.15
CA ARG A 185 -23.42 -12.71 12.27
C ARG A 185 -23.63 -12.22 13.70
N ASN A 186 -22.58 -11.66 14.31
CA ASN A 186 -22.60 -11.22 15.70
C ASN A 186 -23.01 -9.73 15.77
N PRO A 187 -24.16 -9.36 16.36
CA PRO A 187 -24.59 -7.97 16.50
C PRO A 187 -23.77 -7.19 17.53
N ASP A 188 -23.22 -7.85 18.56
CA ASP A 188 -22.50 -7.20 19.68
C ASP A 188 -21.20 -6.53 19.22
N GLU A 189 -20.60 -7.01 18.12
CA GLU A 189 -19.34 -6.50 17.56
C GLU A 189 -19.51 -5.92 16.13
N LYS A 190 -20.73 -5.48 15.82
CA LYS A 190 -21.13 -4.99 14.50
C LYS A 190 -20.50 -3.63 14.18
N VAL A 191 -19.82 -3.56 13.03
CA VAL A 191 -19.48 -2.29 12.34
C VAL A 191 -20.34 -2.15 11.10
N ILE A 192 -20.37 -3.20 10.26
CA ILE A 192 -21.28 -3.33 9.11
C ILE A 192 -21.84 -4.76 9.19
N GLY A 193 -23.15 -4.94 9.29
CA GLY A 193 -23.81 -6.24 9.19
C GLY A 193 -23.40 -7.39 10.15
N GLY A 194 -22.47 -7.21 11.09
CA GLY A 194 -22.06 -8.21 12.09
C GLY A 194 -21.22 -9.39 11.55
N VAL A 195 -20.94 -9.43 10.25
CA VAL A 195 -20.28 -10.56 9.57
C VAL A 195 -18.87 -10.82 10.11
N ALA A 196 -18.09 -9.75 10.30
CA ALA A 196 -16.72 -9.89 10.79
C ALA A 196 -16.65 -10.42 12.22
N GLY A 197 -17.58 -10.01 13.10
CA GLY A 197 -17.70 -10.51 14.47
C GLY A 197 -18.18 -11.96 14.52
N GLY A 198 -19.11 -12.30 13.63
CA GLY A 198 -19.60 -13.67 13.44
C GLY A 198 -18.51 -14.66 13.02
N LEU A 199 -17.76 -14.31 11.97
CA LEU A 199 -16.60 -15.08 11.52
C LEU A 199 -15.51 -15.17 12.60
N ALA A 200 -15.29 -14.08 13.33
CA ALA A 200 -14.31 -14.03 14.42
C ALA A 200 -14.67 -15.02 15.54
N ALA A 201 -15.92 -15.04 15.99
CA ALA A 201 -16.41 -15.98 16.99
C ALA A 201 -16.35 -17.44 16.51
N TYR A 202 -16.75 -17.70 15.26
CA TYR A 202 -16.73 -19.05 14.68
C TYR A 202 -15.31 -19.63 14.54
N PHE A 203 -14.34 -18.79 14.15
CA PHE A 203 -12.95 -19.20 13.94
C PHE A 203 -12.05 -19.02 15.17
N ASP A 204 -12.58 -18.57 16.31
CA ASP A 204 -11.81 -18.23 17.52
C ASP A 204 -10.64 -17.26 17.23
N ARG A 205 -10.96 -16.15 16.55
CA ARG A 205 -10.01 -15.11 16.14
C ARG A 205 -10.50 -13.72 16.56
N SER A 206 -9.58 -12.76 16.61
CA SER A 206 -9.96 -11.38 16.92
C SER A 206 -10.72 -10.74 15.76
N VAL A 207 -11.76 -9.96 16.09
CA VAL A 207 -12.61 -9.27 15.10
C VAL A 207 -11.80 -8.33 14.22
N THR A 208 -10.85 -7.62 14.82
CA THR A 208 -9.95 -6.70 14.10
C THR A 208 -9.17 -7.40 13.00
N MET A 209 -8.74 -8.65 13.23
CA MET A 209 -8.04 -9.45 12.21
C MET A 209 -8.96 -9.74 11.02
N ILE A 210 -10.20 -10.16 11.28
CA ILE A 210 -11.18 -10.41 10.21
C ILE A 210 -11.52 -9.11 9.45
N ARG A 211 -11.66 -7.98 10.16
CA ARG A 211 -11.90 -6.66 9.53
C ARG A 211 -10.74 -6.27 8.59
N LEU A 212 -9.49 -6.47 9.02
CA LEU A 212 -8.33 -6.17 8.18
C LEU A 212 -8.27 -7.05 6.92
N ILE A 213 -8.72 -8.30 6.97
CA ILE A 213 -8.80 -9.17 5.79
C ILE A 213 -9.72 -8.55 4.73
N PHE A 214 -10.89 -8.08 5.12
CA PHE A 214 -11.84 -7.45 4.19
C PHE A 214 -11.40 -6.04 3.76
N ALA A 215 -10.72 -5.29 4.62
CA ALA A 215 -10.28 -3.92 4.34
C ALA A 215 -8.97 -3.84 3.53
N ALA A 216 -8.07 -4.82 3.64
CA ALA A 216 -6.73 -4.72 3.05
C ALA A 216 -6.70 -4.61 1.51
N PRO A 217 -7.55 -5.32 0.74
CA PRO A 217 -7.65 -5.11 -0.71
C PRO A 217 -8.06 -3.69 -1.10
N ILE A 218 -8.97 -3.09 -0.32
CA ILE A 218 -9.49 -1.73 -0.53
C ILE A 218 -8.40 -0.70 -0.22
N ILE A 219 -7.73 -0.85 0.92
CA ILE A 219 -6.61 0.02 1.33
C ILE A 219 -5.48 -0.05 0.29
N LEU A 220 -5.19 -1.25 -0.23
CA LEU A 220 -4.21 -1.44 -1.29
C LEU A 220 -4.61 -0.75 -2.59
N GLY A 221 -5.88 -0.88 -3.00
CA GLY A 221 -6.40 -0.20 -4.19
C GLY A 221 -6.32 1.33 -4.06
N LEU A 222 -6.65 1.88 -2.89
CA LEU A 222 -6.52 3.32 -2.61
C LEU A 222 -5.06 3.78 -2.66
N LEU A 223 -4.15 3.01 -2.05
CA LEU A 223 -2.73 3.32 -2.05
C LEU A 223 -2.18 3.31 -3.49
N MET A 224 -2.51 2.31 -4.29
CA MET A 224 -2.07 2.23 -5.69
C MET A 224 -2.63 3.34 -6.57
N ASN A 225 -3.88 3.76 -6.32
CA ASN A 225 -4.48 4.88 -7.02
C ASN A 225 -3.78 6.21 -6.68
N ALA A 226 -3.29 6.41 -5.46
CA ALA A 226 -2.52 7.60 -5.13
C ALA A 226 -1.20 7.71 -5.92
N PHE A 227 -0.65 6.59 -6.40
CA PHE A 227 0.56 6.56 -7.25
C PHE A 227 0.25 6.63 -8.76
N SER A 228 -1.02 6.61 -9.19
CA SER A 228 -1.38 6.58 -10.61
C SER A 228 -1.40 7.97 -11.29
N GLY A 229 -1.06 9.04 -10.56
CA GLY A 229 -0.88 10.38 -11.14
C GLY A 229 0.33 10.46 -12.07
N SER A 230 0.09 10.79 -13.34
CA SER A 230 1.04 11.11 -14.44
C SER A 230 2.07 10.06 -14.87
N ILE A 231 2.36 9.01 -14.08
CA ILE A 231 3.46 8.07 -14.37
C ILE A 231 2.96 6.72 -14.96
N TRP A 232 1.70 6.33 -14.68
CA TRP A 232 1.16 5.03 -15.06
C TRP A 232 -0.25 5.15 -15.64
N HIS A 233 -0.42 4.87 -16.95
CA HIS A 233 -1.75 4.76 -17.58
C HIS A 233 -2.46 3.41 -17.30
N PHE A 234 -1.94 2.57 -16.39
CA PHE A 234 -2.59 1.33 -15.98
C PHE A 234 -3.57 1.60 -14.82
N GLY A 235 -4.86 1.43 -15.08
CA GLY A 235 -5.94 1.70 -14.12
C GLY A 235 -5.99 0.70 -12.96
N PHE A 236 -5.16 0.89 -11.93
CA PHE A 236 -5.27 0.21 -10.63
C PHE A 236 -6.20 0.95 -9.66
N GLY A 237 -7.25 1.62 -10.17
CA GLY A 237 -8.23 2.31 -9.34
C GLY A 237 -9.10 1.35 -8.53
N LEU A 238 -9.79 1.90 -7.52
CA LEU A 238 -10.83 1.23 -6.74
C LEU A 238 -12.01 0.89 -7.66
N SER A 239 -11.87 -0.17 -8.46
CA SER A 239 -12.91 -0.64 -9.36
C SER A 239 -13.87 -1.53 -8.57
N VAL A 240 -15.12 -1.08 -8.43
CA VAL A 240 -16.20 -1.84 -7.76
C VAL A 240 -16.82 -2.87 -8.73
N GLY A 241 -16.07 -3.31 -9.74
CA GLY A 241 -16.52 -4.27 -10.76
C GLY A 241 -16.15 -5.72 -10.45
N PHE A 242 -16.91 -6.66 -11.01
CA PHE A 242 -16.57 -8.09 -11.03
C PHE A 242 -15.18 -8.27 -11.66
N GLY A 243 -14.26 -8.92 -10.93
CA GLY A 243 -12.90 -9.21 -11.39
C GLY A 243 -11.78 -8.39 -10.74
N SER A 244 -12.10 -7.35 -9.96
CA SER A 244 -11.09 -6.64 -9.16
C SER A 244 -10.92 -7.29 -7.78
N LEU A 245 -9.70 -7.22 -7.22
CA LEU A 245 -9.42 -7.77 -5.88
C LEU A 245 -10.26 -7.05 -4.81
N SER A 246 -10.44 -5.74 -4.93
CA SER A 246 -11.27 -4.95 -4.00
C SER A 246 -12.76 -5.30 -4.12
N GLY A 247 -13.28 -5.34 -5.34
CA GLY A 247 -14.69 -5.66 -5.61
C GLY A 247 -15.05 -7.08 -5.18
N THR A 248 -14.17 -8.05 -5.40
CA THR A 248 -14.39 -9.44 -4.98
C THR A 248 -14.57 -9.56 -3.46
N PHE A 249 -13.76 -8.88 -2.64
CA PHE A 249 -13.89 -8.94 -1.18
C PHE A 249 -15.14 -8.22 -0.67
N ILE A 250 -15.53 -7.12 -1.31
CA ILE A 250 -16.79 -6.43 -1.00
C ILE A 250 -17.99 -7.34 -1.31
N LEU A 251 -18.00 -7.98 -2.48
CA LEU A 251 -19.07 -8.90 -2.87
C LEU A 251 -19.16 -10.09 -1.91
N ILE A 252 -18.02 -10.71 -1.56
CA ILE A 252 -18.00 -11.81 -0.57
C ILE A 252 -18.59 -11.36 0.77
N TYR A 253 -18.26 -10.15 1.22
CA TYR A 253 -18.81 -9.61 2.47
C TYR A 253 -20.33 -9.42 2.41
N ILE A 254 -20.84 -8.87 1.31
CA ILE A 254 -22.28 -8.70 1.08
C ILE A 254 -23.00 -10.05 1.04
N VAL A 255 -22.42 -11.04 0.36
CA VAL A 255 -22.98 -12.39 0.29
C VAL A 255 -23.07 -13.01 1.68
N LEU A 256 -22.01 -12.94 2.47
CA LEU A 256 -22.03 -13.41 3.86
C LEU A 256 -23.08 -12.65 4.69
N TRP A 257 -23.22 -11.35 4.47
CA TRP A 257 -24.22 -10.56 5.18
C TRP A 257 -25.66 -11.01 4.87
N ILE A 258 -25.94 -11.41 3.63
CA ILE A 258 -27.27 -11.92 3.22
C ILE A 258 -27.50 -13.34 3.74
N VAL A 259 -26.49 -14.20 3.69
CA VAL A 259 -26.61 -15.63 4.00
C VAL A 259 -26.64 -15.91 5.51
N LEU A 260 -25.95 -15.11 6.32
CA LEU A 260 -25.78 -15.37 7.75
C LEU A 260 -26.94 -14.80 8.59
N PRO A 261 -27.60 -15.60 9.44
CA PRO A 261 -28.57 -15.11 10.41
C PRO A 261 -27.91 -14.34 11.57
N GLU A 262 -28.63 -13.40 12.20
CA GLU A 262 -28.15 -12.68 13.40
C GLU A 262 -28.23 -13.59 14.63
N ALA A 263 -27.15 -13.63 15.43
CA ALA A 263 -27.16 -14.26 16.74
C ALA A 263 -27.81 -13.31 17.75
N ILE A 264 -29.13 -13.43 17.91
CA ILE A 264 -29.92 -12.56 18.80
C ILE A 264 -29.96 -13.16 20.20
N THR A 265 -30.17 -14.48 20.28
CA THR A 265 -30.27 -15.19 21.56
C THR A 265 -28.88 -15.54 22.09
N ASP A 266 -28.74 -15.65 23.41
CA ASP A 266 -27.49 -16.12 24.02
C ASP A 266 -27.20 -17.58 23.63
N TYR A 267 -28.24 -18.33 23.27
CA TYR A 267 -28.13 -19.64 22.64
C TYR A 267 -27.37 -19.58 21.31
N ASP A 268 -27.78 -18.71 20.37
CA ASP A 268 -27.11 -18.55 19.07
C ASP A 268 -25.62 -18.17 19.26
N LYS A 269 -25.34 -17.37 20.30
CA LYS A 269 -23.98 -16.94 20.65
C LYS A 269 -23.12 -18.08 21.22
N MET A 270 -23.71 -19.01 21.96
CA MET A 270 -23.03 -20.22 22.42
C MET A 270 -22.82 -21.21 21.27
N GLU A 271 -23.80 -21.34 20.39
CA GLU A 271 -23.74 -22.21 19.22
C GLU A 271 -22.66 -21.78 18.21
N MET A 272 -22.45 -20.46 18.01
CA MET A 272 -21.35 -19.97 17.16
C MET A 272 -19.96 -20.24 17.73
N ARG A 273 -19.83 -20.31 19.06
CA ARG A 273 -18.56 -20.61 19.75
C ARG A 273 -18.34 -22.12 19.89
N GLY A 274 -19.38 -22.93 19.69
CA GLY A 274 -19.35 -24.38 19.87
C GLY A 274 -19.31 -24.79 21.33
N GLU A 275 -19.91 -23.99 22.20
CA GLU A 275 -20.03 -24.28 23.63
C GLU A 275 -21.26 -25.18 23.87
N LYS A 276 -21.15 -26.13 24.81
CA LYS A 276 -22.31 -26.92 25.25
C LYS A 276 -23.23 -26.04 26.10
N VAL A 277 -24.54 -26.15 25.86
CA VAL A 277 -25.57 -25.33 26.50
C VAL A 277 -26.07 -26.06 27.74
N ASP A 278 -25.77 -25.52 28.92
CA ASP A 278 -26.12 -26.06 30.25
C ASP A 278 -26.52 -24.88 31.16
N VAL A 279 -27.45 -25.12 32.09
CA VAL A 279 -28.03 -24.16 33.04
C VAL A 279 -26.96 -23.43 33.85
N ASN A 280 -25.88 -24.12 34.25
CA ASN A 280 -24.77 -23.51 34.99
C ASN A 280 -24.02 -22.45 34.17
N ARG A 281 -23.94 -22.63 32.83
CA ARG A 281 -23.33 -21.64 31.93
C ARG A 281 -24.27 -20.46 31.65
N ILE A 282 -25.57 -20.71 31.57
CA ILE A 282 -26.59 -19.65 31.45
C ILE A 282 -26.50 -18.72 32.66
N LYS A 283 -26.42 -19.27 33.88
CA LYS A 283 -26.19 -18.50 35.12
C LYS A 283 -24.94 -17.61 35.03
N ARG A 284 -23.80 -18.19 34.64
CA ARG A 284 -22.52 -17.47 34.55
C ARG A 284 -22.56 -16.36 33.51
N ASN A 285 -23.12 -16.61 32.32
CA ASN A 285 -23.23 -15.61 31.26
C ASN A 285 -24.11 -14.41 31.64
N VAL A 286 -25.21 -14.64 32.38
CA VAL A 286 -26.08 -13.56 32.86
C VAL A 286 -25.39 -12.71 33.93
N GLN A 287 -24.65 -13.35 34.85
CA GLN A 287 -23.88 -12.66 35.88
C GLN A 287 -22.69 -11.86 35.30
N GLU A 288 -21.94 -12.46 34.36
CA GLU A 288 -20.84 -11.81 33.63
C GLU A 288 -21.36 -10.70 32.70
N GLY A 289 -22.51 -10.88 32.05
CA GLY A 289 -23.14 -9.88 31.18
C GLY A 289 -23.55 -8.61 31.93
N ARG A 290 -24.15 -8.74 33.13
CA ARG A 290 -24.54 -7.59 33.96
C ARG A 290 -23.35 -6.84 34.55
N THR A 291 -22.35 -7.57 35.05
CA THR A 291 -21.12 -6.97 35.61
C THR A 291 -20.29 -6.27 34.51
N ALA A 292 -20.12 -6.91 33.36
CA ALA A 292 -19.42 -6.33 32.21
C ALA A 292 -20.13 -5.10 31.62
N VAL A 293 -21.47 -5.04 31.62
CA VAL A 293 -22.22 -3.85 31.18
C VAL A 293 -22.11 -2.71 32.18
N LYS A 294 -22.15 -3.01 33.49
CA LYS A 294 -21.99 -2.02 34.58
C LYS A 294 -20.57 -1.43 34.61
N ASP A 295 -19.56 -2.25 34.32
CA ASP A 295 -18.17 -1.82 34.23
C ASP A 295 -17.87 -1.07 32.91
N LYS A 296 -18.40 -1.53 31.76
CA LYS A 296 -18.30 -0.79 30.49
C LYS A 296 -19.00 0.57 30.51
N LEU A 297 -20.10 0.73 31.24
CA LEU A 297 -20.76 2.03 31.40
C LEU A 297 -19.92 3.02 32.23
N LYS A 298 -19.17 2.53 33.22
CA LYS A 298 -18.24 3.34 34.01
C LYS A 298 -17.01 3.75 33.19
N ASP A 299 -16.42 2.82 32.45
CA ASP A 299 -15.21 3.05 31.65
C ASP A 299 -15.44 3.98 30.45
N TRP A 300 -16.58 3.86 29.77
CA TRP A 300 -16.91 4.71 28.61
C TRP A 300 -17.00 6.21 28.93
N SER A 301 -17.37 6.56 30.17
CA SER A 301 -17.43 7.96 30.63
C SER A 301 -16.04 8.60 30.81
N HIS A 302 -15.03 7.80 31.12
CA HIS A 302 -13.65 8.24 31.34
C HIS A 302 -12.78 8.13 30.07
N GLU A 303 -13.07 7.19 29.16
CA GLU A 303 -12.21 6.88 28.02
C GLU A 303 -12.36 7.84 26.82
N VAL A 304 -13.51 8.53 26.67
CA VAL A 304 -13.72 9.50 25.57
C VAL A 304 -12.80 10.71 25.68
N LYS A 305 -12.29 11.02 26.89
CA LYS A 305 -11.41 12.17 27.16
C LYS A 305 -9.93 11.88 26.93
N GLU A 306 -9.50 10.61 26.97
CA GLU A 306 -8.10 10.18 26.80
C GLU A 306 -7.80 9.51 25.44
N SER A 307 -8.84 9.13 24.69
CA SER A 307 -8.74 8.40 23.41
C SER A 307 -7.97 9.13 22.30
N ALA A 308 -7.80 10.46 22.37
CA ALA A 308 -7.05 11.20 21.36
C ALA A 308 -5.52 11.03 21.45
N GLN A 309 -4.98 10.63 22.61
CA GLN A 309 -3.52 10.51 22.83
C GLN A 309 -3.02 9.05 22.80
N GLN A 310 -3.87 8.05 23.12
CA GLN A 310 -3.49 6.63 23.18
C GLN A 310 -3.43 5.90 21.82
N ILE A 311 -3.97 6.46 20.73
CA ILE A 311 -4.03 5.82 19.41
C ILE A 311 -2.63 5.57 18.82
N THR A 312 -1.68 6.46 19.12
CA THR A 312 -0.27 6.33 18.69
C THR A 312 0.48 5.23 19.44
N GLU A 313 0.09 4.95 20.69
CA GLU A 313 0.74 3.98 21.57
C GLU A 313 0.16 2.56 21.42
N LYS A 314 -1.16 2.45 21.21
CA LYS A 314 -1.85 1.19 20.86
C LYS A 314 -1.39 0.61 19.51
N GLY A 315 -0.92 1.43 18.57
CA GLY A 315 -0.32 0.97 17.30
C GLY A 315 1.00 0.20 17.48
N ARG A 316 1.80 0.55 18.49
CA ARG A 316 3.04 -0.17 18.85
C ARG A 316 2.76 -1.48 19.58
N GLN A 317 1.75 -1.49 20.46
CA GLN A 317 1.36 -2.68 21.23
C GLN A 317 0.66 -3.74 20.36
N MET A 318 -0.15 -3.32 19.39
CA MET A 318 -0.77 -4.22 18.41
C MET A 318 0.28 -5.00 17.57
N SER A 319 1.42 -4.38 17.25
CA SER A 319 2.55 -5.06 16.58
C SER A 319 3.24 -6.10 17.49
N ALA A 320 3.25 -5.86 18.81
CA ALA A 320 3.83 -6.78 19.79
C ALA A 320 2.90 -7.99 20.08
N GLU A 321 1.58 -7.76 20.13
CA GLU A 321 0.54 -8.78 20.33
C GLU A 321 0.48 -9.77 19.14
N VAL A 322 0.47 -9.24 17.91
CA VAL A 322 0.48 -10.03 16.67
C VAL A 322 1.74 -10.90 16.55
N THR A 323 2.85 -10.49 17.18
CA THR A 323 4.10 -11.25 17.21
C THR A 323 4.08 -12.36 18.28
N ARG A 324 3.42 -12.14 19.42
CA ARG A 324 3.33 -13.13 20.51
C ARG A 324 2.35 -14.27 20.20
N GLN A 325 1.28 -14.01 19.44
CA GLN A 325 0.27 -15.03 19.09
C GLN A 325 0.70 -16.02 17.98
N VAL A 326 1.94 -15.93 17.50
CA VAL A 326 2.48 -16.76 16.41
C VAL A 326 3.25 -17.98 16.93
N ASN A 327 3.62 -18.03 18.21
CA ASN A 327 4.56 -19.02 18.73
C ASN A 327 3.97 -20.16 19.59
N ARG A 328 2.64 -20.29 19.73
CA ARG A 328 2.04 -21.49 20.35
C ARG A 328 1.53 -22.43 19.27
N ASN A 329 2.27 -23.51 19.04
CA ASN A 329 1.88 -24.62 18.18
C ASN A 329 0.48 -25.14 18.58
N ARG A 330 -0.46 -25.17 17.64
CA ARG A 330 -1.42 -26.26 17.48
C ARG A 330 -1.83 -26.32 16.01
N SER A 331 -1.58 -27.47 15.42
CA SER A 331 -1.93 -27.84 14.05
C SER A 331 -3.43 -27.71 13.84
N GLY A 332 -3.83 -26.82 12.93
CA GLY A 332 -5.23 -26.59 12.60
C GLY A 332 -5.38 -25.47 11.57
N ILE A 333 -6.56 -25.42 10.95
CA ILE A 333 -6.95 -24.45 9.90
C ILE A 333 -6.62 -22.99 10.30
N GLY A 334 -6.66 -22.63 11.58
CA GLY A 334 -6.28 -21.31 12.07
C GLY A 334 -4.80 -20.93 11.85
N HIS A 335 -3.86 -21.89 11.88
CA HIS A 335 -2.46 -21.63 11.51
C HIS A 335 -2.33 -21.40 10.01
N ALA A 336 -3.04 -22.20 9.20
CA ALA A 336 -3.10 -22.02 7.75
C ALA A 336 -3.62 -20.62 7.39
N PHE A 337 -4.67 -20.14 8.07
CA PHE A 337 -5.19 -18.77 7.91
C PHE A 337 -4.17 -17.70 8.32
N ALA A 338 -3.48 -17.84 9.45
CA ALA A 338 -2.46 -16.87 9.88
C ALA A 338 -1.24 -16.85 8.95
N VAL A 339 -0.89 -17.98 8.34
CA VAL A 339 0.16 -18.08 7.31
C VAL A 339 -0.31 -17.40 6.02
N LEU A 340 -1.51 -17.71 5.52
CA LEU A 340 -2.12 -17.05 4.36
C LEU A 340 -2.18 -15.53 4.52
N PHE A 341 -2.51 -15.05 5.72
CA PHE A 341 -2.55 -13.62 6.02
C PHE A 341 -1.16 -12.98 5.92
N LYS A 342 -0.14 -13.58 6.52
CA LYS A 342 1.24 -13.10 6.39
C LYS A 342 1.70 -13.13 4.94
N VAL A 343 1.34 -14.17 4.20
CA VAL A 343 1.64 -14.30 2.76
C VAL A 343 1.04 -13.16 1.98
N PHE A 344 -0.22 -12.83 2.25
CA PHE A 344 -0.93 -11.74 1.60
C PHE A 344 -0.24 -10.38 1.85
N PHE A 345 0.02 -10.00 3.10
CA PHE A 345 0.67 -8.71 3.40
C PHE A 345 2.08 -8.60 2.84
N LEU A 346 2.82 -9.70 2.85
CA LEU A 346 4.15 -9.78 2.25
C LEU A 346 4.10 -9.69 0.72
N PHE A 347 3.12 -10.33 0.08
CA PHE A 347 2.87 -10.21 -1.36
C PHE A 347 2.57 -8.75 -1.73
N VAL A 348 1.68 -8.10 -0.97
CA VAL A 348 1.32 -6.69 -1.15
C VAL A 348 2.53 -5.77 -1.01
N ALA A 349 3.31 -5.92 0.06
CA ALA A 349 4.55 -5.16 0.27
C ALA A 349 5.57 -5.41 -0.85
N GLY A 350 5.69 -6.66 -1.33
CA GLY A 350 6.52 -7.02 -2.47
C GLY A 350 6.08 -6.36 -3.77
N THR A 351 4.77 -6.33 -4.06
CA THR A 351 4.22 -5.63 -5.22
C THR A 351 4.39 -4.11 -5.13
N ILE A 352 4.25 -3.50 -3.94
CA ILE A 352 4.53 -2.07 -3.73
C ILE A 352 6.00 -1.78 -4.02
N ALA A 353 6.92 -2.54 -3.42
CA ALA A 353 8.34 -2.36 -3.63
C ALA A 353 8.73 -2.57 -5.10
N PHE A 354 8.14 -3.56 -5.78
CA PHE A 354 8.35 -3.80 -7.20
C PHE A 354 7.78 -2.69 -8.08
N ALA A 355 6.56 -2.21 -7.81
CA ALA A 355 5.94 -1.12 -8.56
C ALA A 355 6.71 0.19 -8.38
N LEU A 356 7.18 0.51 -7.17
CA LEU A 356 8.06 1.65 -6.91
C LEU A 356 9.38 1.50 -7.65
N PHE A 357 9.97 0.31 -7.63
CA PHE A 357 11.17 0.03 -8.40
C PHE A 357 10.94 0.23 -9.90
N VAL A 358 9.90 -0.37 -10.49
CA VAL A 358 9.61 -0.19 -11.92
C VAL A 358 9.23 1.25 -12.21
N GLY A 359 8.59 1.98 -11.29
CA GLY A 359 8.29 3.41 -11.43
C GLY A 359 9.55 4.27 -11.44
N ILE A 360 10.50 4.01 -10.54
CA ILE A 360 11.81 4.68 -10.52
C ILE A 360 12.60 4.31 -11.78
N ILE A 361 12.58 3.05 -12.22
CA ILE A 361 13.18 2.63 -13.48
C ILE A 361 12.46 3.28 -14.66
N ALA A 362 11.15 3.37 -14.71
CA ALA A 362 10.43 4.04 -15.81
C ALA A 362 10.69 5.55 -15.80
N PHE A 363 10.82 6.17 -14.64
CA PHE A 363 11.20 7.57 -14.51
C PHE A 363 12.63 7.82 -14.99
N ILE A 364 13.57 6.96 -14.61
CA ILE A 364 14.99 7.08 -14.96
C ILE A 364 15.28 6.60 -16.40
N PHE A 365 14.55 5.60 -16.91
CA PHE A 365 14.83 4.86 -18.15
C PHE A 365 13.73 4.98 -19.22
N GLY A 366 12.47 5.17 -18.85
CA GLY A 366 11.28 5.08 -19.73
C GLY A 366 10.65 6.41 -20.13
N GLY A 367 10.93 7.51 -19.42
CA GLY A 367 10.55 8.83 -19.89
C GLY A 367 11.32 9.12 -21.18
N ALA A 368 10.62 9.33 -22.30
CA ALA A 368 11.16 9.84 -23.57
C ALA A 368 11.71 11.28 -23.45
N ALA A 369 12.12 11.63 -22.23
CA ALA A 369 12.24 12.93 -21.65
C ALA A 369 13.68 13.29 -21.29
N PHE A 370 14.40 12.33 -20.71
CA PHE A 370 15.81 12.50 -20.37
C PHE A 370 16.76 12.06 -21.51
N TRP A 371 16.23 11.72 -22.69
CA TRP A 371 17.01 11.15 -23.79
C TRP A 371 18.02 12.11 -24.44
N PRO A 372 17.69 13.39 -24.72
CA PRO A 372 18.66 14.29 -25.35
C PRO A 372 19.83 14.61 -24.41
N ILE A 373 19.56 14.81 -23.11
CA ILE A 373 20.59 15.14 -22.10
C ILE A 373 21.66 14.03 -22.04
N ASN A 374 21.23 12.77 -22.08
CA ASN A 374 22.11 11.60 -22.09
C ASN A 374 23.16 11.64 -23.22
N ASN A 375 22.84 12.28 -24.36
CA ASN A 375 23.78 12.44 -25.48
C ASN A 375 24.92 13.41 -25.17
N PHE A 376 24.82 14.25 -24.14
CA PHE A 376 25.82 15.25 -23.77
C PHE A 376 26.58 14.94 -22.47
N LEU A 377 26.10 13.99 -21.64
CA LEU A 377 26.68 13.70 -20.33
C LEU A 377 27.94 12.84 -20.37
N TRP A 378 27.88 11.66 -21.00
CA TRP A 378 28.93 10.63 -20.86
C TRP A 378 30.02 10.78 -21.92
N THR A 379 31.28 10.88 -21.49
CA THR A 379 32.43 10.96 -22.41
C THR A 379 33.00 9.59 -22.76
N SER A 380 32.68 8.56 -21.99
CA SER A 380 33.13 7.18 -22.25
C SER A 380 32.02 6.17 -21.96
N LYS A 381 32.07 5.05 -22.69
CA LYS A 381 31.20 3.89 -22.42
C LYS A 381 31.36 3.36 -20.99
N MET A 382 32.55 3.51 -20.41
CA MET A 382 32.79 3.09 -19.03
C MET A 382 32.08 3.99 -18.01
N GLN A 383 32.06 5.31 -18.20
CA GLN A 383 31.25 6.20 -17.34
C GLN A 383 29.77 5.84 -17.43
N GLN A 384 29.28 5.58 -18.64
CA GLN A 384 27.90 5.14 -18.85
C GLN A 384 27.63 3.82 -18.12
N LEU A 385 28.49 2.81 -18.29
CA LEU A 385 28.37 1.51 -17.60
C LEU A 385 28.42 1.66 -16.08
N LEU A 386 29.32 2.48 -15.54
CA LEU A 386 29.43 2.71 -14.09
C LEU A 386 28.21 3.43 -13.54
N ALA A 387 27.64 4.40 -14.27
CA ALA A 387 26.39 5.06 -13.90
C ALA A 387 25.21 4.09 -13.85
N TRP A 388 25.06 3.28 -14.91
CA TRP A 388 24.02 2.24 -14.95
C TRP A 388 24.22 1.17 -13.87
N GLY A 389 25.46 0.72 -13.67
CA GLY A 389 25.81 -0.25 -12.64
C GLY A 389 25.48 0.27 -11.26
N THR A 390 25.82 1.53 -10.97
CA THR A 390 25.50 2.20 -9.70
C THR A 390 24.00 2.21 -9.44
N LEU A 391 23.20 2.62 -10.43
CA LEU A 391 21.74 2.62 -10.35
C LEU A 391 21.18 1.21 -10.09
N ILE A 392 21.67 0.22 -10.85
CA ILE A 392 21.23 -1.18 -10.71
C ILE A 392 21.58 -1.72 -9.33
N PHE A 393 22.82 -1.55 -8.86
CA PHE A 393 23.22 -2.08 -7.56
C PHE A 393 22.49 -1.39 -6.39
N PHE A 394 22.22 -0.08 -6.47
CA PHE A 394 21.51 0.61 -5.39
C PHE A 394 19.99 0.41 -5.40
N LEU A 395 19.39 0.12 -6.55
CA LEU A 395 17.94 -0.07 -6.65
C LEU A 395 17.55 -1.55 -6.64
N VAL A 396 18.22 -2.39 -7.43
CA VAL A 396 17.87 -3.82 -7.60
C VAL A 396 18.30 -4.63 -6.40
N VAL A 397 19.51 -4.44 -5.87
CA VAL A 397 20.02 -5.30 -4.78
C VAL A 397 19.16 -5.18 -3.52
N PRO A 398 18.80 -3.97 -3.02
CA PRO A 398 17.90 -3.87 -1.88
C PRO A 398 16.51 -4.44 -2.15
N LEU A 399 15.98 -4.29 -3.37
CA LEU A 399 14.69 -4.87 -3.75
C LEU A 399 14.74 -6.40 -3.71
N VAL A 400 15.72 -7.01 -4.35
CA VAL A 400 15.88 -8.47 -4.37
C VAL A 400 16.19 -8.99 -2.97
N ALA A 401 16.99 -8.28 -2.18
CA ALA A 401 17.23 -8.63 -0.77
C ALA A 401 15.94 -8.58 0.05
N PHE A 402 15.09 -7.58 -0.19
CA PHE A 402 13.79 -7.46 0.45
C PHE A 402 12.84 -8.60 0.03
N ILE A 403 12.70 -8.87 -1.27
CA ILE A 403 11.86 -9.97 -1.79
C ILE A 403 12.35 -11.32 -1.26
N THR A 404 13.65 -11.58 -1.25
CA THR A 404 14.20 -12.83 -0.71
C THR A 404 14.02 -12.93 0.80
N TRP A 405 14.11 -11.82 1.54
CA TRP A 405 13.77 -11.76 2.96
C TRP A 405 12.29 -12.09 3.19
N ILE A 406 11.40 -11.54 2.36
CA ILE A 406 9.96 -11.83 2.36
C ILE A 406 9.70 -13.33 2.13
N ILE A 407 10.27 -13.91 1.06
CA ILE A 407 10.07 -15.33 0.71
C ILE A 407 10.60 -16.23 1.84
N ARG A 408 11.75 -15.92 2.42
CA ARG A 408 12.29 -16.68 3.57
C ARG A 408 11.41 -16.58 4.80
N ARG A 409 10.86 -15.39 5.07
CA ARG A 409 9.90 -15.15 6.16
C ARG A 409 8.62 -15.95 5.94
N LEU A 410 8.17 -16.08 4.70
CA LEU A 410 7.02 -16.88 4.27
C LEU A 410 7.21 -18.36 4.55
N MET A 411 8.31 -18.93 4.04
CA MET A 411 8.59 -20.36 4.10
C MET A 411 9.09 -20.80 5.48
N ARG A 412 9.22 -19.87 6.45
CA ARG A 412 9.82 -20.08 7.77
C ARG A 412 11.21 -20.74 7.70
N VAL A 413 11.91 -20.56 6.58
CA VAL A 413 13.25 -21.14 6.37
C VAL A 413 14.25 -20.32 7.16
N LYS A 414 14.71 -20.91 8.27
CA LYS A 414 15.84 -20.37 9.05
C LYS A 414 17.13 -20.84 8.38
N SER A 415 17.89 -19.93 7.79
CA SER A 415 19.23 -20.26 7.32
C SER A 415 20.22 -20.18 8.48
N LYS A 416 20.96 -21.25 8.75
CA LYS A 416 22.01 -21.27 9.77
C LYS A 416 23.27 -20.49 9.34
N LYS A 417 23.47 -20.26 8.03
CA LYS A 417 24.65 -19.59 7.48
C LYS A 417 24.25 -18.25 6.86
N ASN A 418 24.95 -17.18 7.24
CA ASN A 418 24.64 -15.81 6.82
C ASN A 418 25.15 -15.45 5.40
N TYR A 419 25.38 -16.44 4.53
CA TYR A 419 25.97 -16.23 3.20
C TYR A 419 25.13 -15.31 2.31
N LEU A 420 23.79 -15.35 2.43
CA LEU A 420 22.92 -14.49 1.64
C LEU A 420 23.05 -13.01 2.04
N GLY A 421 23.25 -12.74 3.33
CA GLY A 421 23.54 -11.39 3.81
C GLY A 421 24.87 -10.87 3.28
N TRP A 422 25.91 -11.72 3.32
CA TRP A 422 27.22 -11.38 2.77
C TRP A 422 27.21 -11.18 1.25
N THR A 423 26.46 -11.98 0.50
CA THR A 423 26.32 -11.80 -0.97
C THR A 423 25.61 -10.50 -1.33
N PHE A 424 24.50 -10.16 -0.68
CA PHE A 424 23.85 -8.86 -0.91
C PHE A 424 24.71 -7.68 -0.44
N GLY A 425 25.39 -7.83 0.70
CA GLY A 425 26.37 -6.85 1.16
C GLY A 425 27.48 -6.64 0.12
N ALA A 426 28.06 -7.71 -0.40
CA ALA A 426 29.08 -7.65 -1.45
C ALA A 426 28.55 -6.97 -2.73
N LEU A 427 27.38 -7.36 -3.23
CA LEU A 427 26.76 -6.74 -4.41
C LEU A 427 26.49 -5.24 -4.20
N TRP A 428 26.04 -4.85 -3.01
CA TRP A 428 25.82 -3.44 -2.66
C TRP A 428 27.13 -2.66 -2.58
N THR A 429 28.21 -3.27 -2.06
CA THR A 429 29.54 -2.65 -2.06
C THR A 429 30.11 -2.47 -3.47
N ILE A 430 29.80 -3.35 -4.43
CA ILE A 430 30.15 -3.13 -5.85
C ILE A 430 29.46 -1.87 -6.39
N GLY A 431 28.24 -1.58 -5.95
CA GLY A 431 27.55 -0.32 -6.26
C GLY A 431 28.33 0.92 -5.79
N TRP A 432 28.85 0.90 -4.56
CA TRP A 432 29.72 1.97 -4.05
C TRP A 432 31.04 2.10 -4.82
N ILE A 433 31.69 0.98 -5.15
CA ILE A 433 32.92 0.99 -5.96
C ILE A 433 32.64 1.60 -7.34
N ALA A 434 31.52 1.25 -7.97
CA ALA A 434 31.09 1.82 -9.23
C ALA A 434 30.82 3.33 -9.13
N ALA A 435 30.13 3.76 -8.07
CA ALA A 435 29.80 5.17 -7.82
C ALA A 435 31.07 6.02 -7.62
N ILE A 436 32.00 5.55 -6.79
CA ILE A 436 33.28 6.24 -6.54
C ILE A 436 34.11 6.28 -7.84
N SER A 437 34.17 5.17 -8.57
CA SER A 437 34.89 5.10 -9.84
C SER A 437 34.29 6.04 -10.89
N LEU A 438 32.97 6.16 -10.93
CA LEU A 438 32.26 7.11 -11.77
C LEU A 438 32.62 8.55 -11.39
N ALA A 439 32.51 8.89 -10.10
CA ALA A 439 32.83 10.22 -9.60
C ALA A 439 34.29 10.60 -9.95
N VAL A 440 35.25 9.72 -9.69
CA VAL A 440 36.66 9.93 -10.06
C VAL A 440 36.82 10.09 -11.58
N SER A 441 36.10 9.31 -12.38
CA SER A 441 36.17 9.41 -13.84
C SER A 441 35.59 10.71 -14.37
N LEU A 442 34.47 11.17 -13.82
CA LEU A 442 33.83 12.44 -14.17
C LEU A 442 34.69 13.63 -13.74
N SER A 443 35.21 13.63 -12.51
CA SER A 443 36.10 14.69 -12.01
C SER A 443 37.35 14.84 -12.87
N LYS A 444 37.87 13.74 -13.42
CA LYS A 444 39.00 13.79 -14.36
C LYS A 444 38.66 14.55 -15.64
N ASP A 445 37.42 14.59 -16.10
CA ASP A 445 37.03 15.31 -17.31
C ASP A 445 37.04 16.84 -17.15
N PHE A 446 37.05 17.33 -15.90
CA PHE A 446 37.08 18.76 -15.56
C PHE A 446 38.45 19.25 -15.08
N ARG A 447 39.52 18.49 -15.38
CA ARG A 447 40.85 18.73 -14.80
C ARG A 447 41.60 19.90 -15.45
N ASN A 448 41.46 20.10 -16.75
CA ASN A 448 42.14 21.15 -17.50
C ASN A 448 41.07 22.04 -18.15
N TYR A 449 41.33 23.34 -18.20
CA TYR A 449 40.39 24.35 -18.71
C TYR A 449 41.13 25.24 -19.70
N GLU A 450 41.03 24.93 -20.99
CA GLU A 450 41.81 25.60 -22.02
C GLU A 450 40.92 26.34 -23.00
N HIS A 451 41.54 27.17 -23.82
CA HIS A 451 40.83 27.98 -24.80
C HIS A 451 41.57 28.07 -26.13
N VAL A 452 40.80 28.31 -27.18
CA VAL A 452 41.31 28.62 -28.51
C VAL A 452 40.87 30.03 -28.88
N ASP A 453 41.85 30.83 -29.28
CA ASP A 453 41.66 32.17 -29.79
C ASP A 453 41.44 32.11 -31.30
N GLN A 454 40.27 32.58 -31.75
CA GLN A 454 39.90 32.69 -33.15
C GLN A 454 39.74 34.17 -33.50
N PRO A 455 40.75 34.81 -34.13
CA PRO A 455 40.63 36.17 -34.63
C PRO A 455 39.51 36.26 -35.67
N ILE A 456 38.67 37.29 -35.57
CA ILE A 456 37.59 37.54 -36.52
C ILE A 456 37.97 38.75 -37.37
N THR A 457 37.96 38.54 -38.69
CA THR A 457 38.06 39.64 -39.65
C THR A 457 36.80 40.49 -39.57
N ILE A 458 36.94 41.77 -39.22
CA ILE A 458 35.84 42.73 -39.14
C ILE A 458 36.00 43.87 -40.14
N THR A 459 34.87 44.40 -40.60
CA THR A 459 34.85 45.64 -41.37
C THR A 459 35.02 46.80 -40.41
N GLN A 460 36.00 47.67 -40.67
CA GLN A 460 36.29 48.79 -39.77
C GLN A 460 35.18 49.85 -39.87
N PRO A 461 34.62 50.30 -38.74
CA PRO A 461 33.59 51.33 -38.72
C PRO A 461 34.10 52.66 -39.29
N GLN A 462 33.33 53.26 -40.20
CA GLN A 462 33.63 54.59 -40.75
C GLN A 462 33.37 55.71 -39.73
N THR A 463 32.46 55.49 -38.78
CA THR A 463 31.99 56.49 -37.81
C THR A 463 32.80 56.56 -36.51
N ASN A 464 34.03 56.02 -36.47
CA ASN A 464 34.85 55.89 -35.24
C ASN A 464 34.11 55.25 -34.05
N LYS A 465 33.05 54.49 -34.34
CA LYS A 465 32.13 53.92 -33.37
C LYS A 465 31.70 52.55 -33.85
N MET A 466 31.79 51.55 -32.98
CA MET A 466 31.27 50.21 -33.21
C MET A 466 30.03 49.96 -32.36
N ILE A 467 29.02 49.33 -32.95
CA ILE A 467 27.80 48.91 -32.27
C ILE A 467 27.82 47.40 -32.18
N VAL A 468 27.65 46.84 -30.98
CA VAL A 468 27.53 45.39 -30.77
C VAL A 468 26.07 45.08 -30.53
N ALA A 469 25.50 44.16 -31.31
CA ALA A 469 24.08 43.82 -31.27
C ALA A 469 23.83 42.33 -31.52
N VAL A 470 22.62 41.87 -31.22
CA VAL A 470 22.15 40.50 -31.50
C VAL A 470 20.87 40.61 -32.35
N THR A 471 20.97 40.33 -33.65
CA THR A 471 19.83 40.45 -34.57
C THR A 471 18.89 39.24 -34.51
N GLU A 472 19.43 38.06 -34.21
CA GLU A 472 18.63 36.82 -34.06
C GLU A 472 17.55 36.97 -32.98
N PRO A 473 16.42 36.23 -33.08
CA PRO A 473 15.41 36.20 -32.02
C PRO A 473 15.96 35.58 -30.74
N GLU A 474 15.31 35.80 -29.59
CA GLU A 474 15.71 35.19 -28.33
C GLU A 474 15.66 33.65 -28.39
N LEU A 475 16.63 32.99 -27.74
CA LEU A 475 16.68 31.53 -27.67
C LEU A 475 15.61 31.02 -26.70
N ASN A 476 14.61 30.31 -27.23
CA ASN A 476 13.54 29.70 -26.45
C ASN A 476 13.66 28.17 -26.45
N TYR A 477 13.47 27.56 -25.28
CA TYR A 477 13.41 26.11 -25.14
C TYR A 477 12.18 25.55 -25.86
N LYS A 478 12.38 24.60 -26.79
CA LYS A 478 11.29 23.97 -27.57
C LYS A 478 11.01 22.52 -27.18
N GLY A 479 11.60 22.03 -26.10
CA GLY A 479 11.43 20.65 -25.68
C GLY A 479 10.11 20.36 -24.95
N ARG A 480 9.91 19.09 -24.57
CA ARG A 480 8.63 18.61 -24.02
C ARG A 480 8.52 18.69 -22.49
N PHE A 481 9.53 19.24 -21.80
CA PHE A 481 9.55 19.35 -20.34
C PHE A 481 9.04 20.70 -19.89
N GLY A 482 7.75 20.78 -19.60
CA GLY A 482 7.13 21.99 -19.05
C GLY A 482 7.73 22.45 -17.72
N TRP A 483 8.33 21.55 -16.93
CA TRP A 483 9.05 21.87 -15.69
C TRP A 483 10.49 22.39 -15.92
N MET A 484 10.99 22.31 -17.15
CA MET A 484 12.27 22.92 -17.56
C MET A 484 12.03 24.24 -18.31
N ASN A 485 10.77 24.71 -18.35
CA ASN A 485 10.33 25.88 -19.11
C ASN A 485 9.87 26.99 -18.16
N ASP A 486 10.75 27.39 -17.22
CA ASP A 486 10.46 28.41 -16.21
C ASP A 486 11.09 29.78 -16.54
N GLY A 487 11.25 30.10 -17.83
CA GLY A 487 11.64 31.44 -18.31
C GLY A 487 12.59 31.45 -19.51
N PRO A 488 13.03 32.64 -19.97
CA PRO A 488 14.06 32.78 -20.99
C PRO A 488 15.45 32.41 -20.42
N GLU A 489 15.65 31.12 -20.13
CA GLU A 489 16.89 30.63 -19.53
C GLU A 489 18.04 30.53 -20.54
N GLY A 490 17.81 30.93 -21.79
CA GLY A 490 18.89 31.05 -22.76
C GLY A 490 19.54 29.72 -23.13
N TRP A 491 18.77 28.63 -23.11
CA TRP A 491 19.24 27.33 -23.56
C TRP A 491 18.17 26.57 -24.35
N ASP A 492 18.61 25.73 -25.29
CA ASP A 492 17.75 24.82 -26.04
C ASP A 492 18.47 23.49 -26.24
N LEU A 493 17.71 22.40 -26.23
CA LEU A 493 18.26 21.06 -26.27
C LEU A 493 17.54 20.20 -27.30
N SER A 494 18.29 19.83 -28.33
CA SER A 494 17.88 18.83 -29.32
C SER A 494 18.63 17.52 -29.11
N ASN A 495 18.29 16.49 -29.90
CA ASN A 495 19.00 15.20 -29.86
C ASN A 495 20.51 15.33 -30.17
N ASP A 496 20.89 16.33 -30.98
CA ASP A 496 22.22 16.42 -31.57
C ASP A 496 23.00 17.68 -31.16
N THR A 497 22.28 18.73 -30.75
CA THR A 497 22.85 20.02 -30.38
C THR A 497 22.27 20.52 -29.06
N LEU A 498 23.17 21.02 -28.20
CA LEU A 498 22.85 21.82 -27.03
C LEU A 498 23.21 23.27 -27.38
N ARG A 499 22.23 24.18 -27.34
CA ARG A 499 22.42 25.61 -27.58
C ARG A 499 22.39 26.37 -26.26
N LEU A 500 23.29 27.33 -26.13
CA LEU A 500 23.45 28.16 -24.92
C LEU A 500 23.67 29.62 -25.34
N SER A 501 22.95 30.55 -24.74
CA SER A 501 23.06 32.01 -24.96
C SER A 501 24.15 32.66 -24.09
N THR A 502 24.91 31.83 -23.37
CA THR A 502 25.90 32.24 -22.39
C THR A 502 27.18 32.78 -23.02
N VAL A 503 27.18 34.05 -23.44
CA VAL A 503 28.32 34.68 -24.12
C VAL A 503 28.93 35.75 -23.22
N LYS A 504 30.24 35.68 -22.99
CA LYS A 504 30.97 36.66 -22.18
C LYS A 504 31.59 37.75 -23.06
N PHE A 505 31.67 38.98 -22.56
CA PHE A 505 32.39 40.07 -23.22
C PHE A 505 33.58 40.55 -22.40
N SER A 506 34.67 40.85 -23.10
CA SER A 506 35.83 41.57 -22.57
C SER A 506 36.16 42.71 -23.52
N VAL A 507 36.18 43.95 -23.01
CA VAL A 507 36.60 45.12 -23.81
C VAL A 507 37.92 45.63 -23.28
N VAL A 508 38.91 45.71 -24.16
CA VAL A 508 40.28 46.11 -23.84
C VAL A 508 40.76 47.16 -24.84
N PRO A 509 41.76 47.99 -24.51
CA PRO A 509 42.33 48.93 -25.47
C PRO A 509 43.02 48.19 -26.62
N SER A 510 42.84 48.70 -27.85
CA SER A 510 43.66 48.29 -29.00
C SER A 510 45.04 48.93 -28.93
N LEU A 511 46.06 48.20 -29.40
CA LEU A 511 47.43 48.67 -29.51
C LEU A 511 47.65 49.52 -30.78
N ASP A 512 46.72 49.48 -31.72
CA ASP A 512 46.75 50.23 -32.96
C ASP A 512 45.47 51.07 -33.15
N SER A 513 45.34 51.67 -34.34
CA SER A 513 44.20 52.53 -34.69
C SER A 513 42.95 51.75 -35.15
N PHE A 514 42.97 50.41 -35.10
CA PHE A 514 41.90 49.56 -35.63
C PHE A 514 41.19 48.79 -34.53
N TYR A 515 39.89 48.54 -34.74
CA TYR A 515 39.17 47.59 -33.91
C TYR A 515 39.65 46.18 -34.23
N HIS A 516 39.85 45.37 -33.20
CA HIS A 516 40.09 43.94 -33.36
C HIS A 516 39.09 43.15 -32.55
N VAL A 517 38.60 42.04 -33.09
CA VAL A 517 37.68 41.14 -32.40
C VAL A 517 38.29 39.76 -32.40
N THR A 518 38.43 39.18 -31.21
CA THR A 518 38.89 37.80 -31.03
C THR A 518 37.80 37.02 -30.31
N MET A 519 37.37 35.92 -30.92
CA MET A 519 36.49 34.97 -30.28
C MET A 519 37.32 33.94 -29.52
N LYS A 520 37.20 33.92 -28.20
CA LYS A 520 37.84 32.95 -27.30
C LYS A 520 36.85 31.86 -26.95
N LYS A 521 37.14 30.63 -27.34
CA LYS A 521 36.31 29.46 -27.06
C LYS A 521 36.97 28.67 -25.94
N HIS A 522 36.27 28.45 -24.83
CA HIS A 522 36.81 27.73 -23.67
C HIS A 522 36.11 26.39 -23.49
N SER A 523 36.82 25.38 -22.98
CA SER A 523 36.21 24.11 -22.59
C SER A 523 37.04 23.40 -21.52
N PHE A 524 36.39 22.57 -20.70
CA PHE A 524 37.09 21.61 -19.87
C PHE A 524 37.44 20.33 -20.62
N GLY A 525 38.55 19.70 -20.22
CA GLY A 525 39.04 18.45 -20.78
C GLY A 525 39.82 17.60 -19.79
N ARG A 526 39.86 16.29 -20.09
CA ARG A 526 40.64 15.32 -19.31
C ARG A 526 42.14 15.54 -19.45
N THR A 527 42.55 16.00 -20.62
CA THR A 527 43.89 16.48 -20.98
C THR A 527 43.76 17.88 -21.58
N GLU A 528 44.87 18.59 -21.71
CA GLU A 528 44.95 19.90 -22.37
C GLU A 528 44.46 19.81 -23.83
N GLU A 529 44.98 18.84 -24.59
CA GLU A 529 44.57 18.56 -25.97
C GLU A 529 43.06 18.29 -26.08
N ASN A 530 42.48 17.52 -25.16
CA ASN A 530 41.04 17.25 -25.17
C ASN A 530 40.20 18.50 -24.84
N ALA A 531 40.72 19.40 -24.00
CA ALA A 531 40.08 20.69 -23.72
C ALA A 531 40.10 21.58 -24.96
N LEU A 532 41.25 21.69 -25.63
CA LEU A 532 41.43 22.46 -26.87
C LEU A 532 40.53 21.92 -28.00
N GLN A 533 40.53 20.61 -28.25
CA GLN A 533 39.69 19.99 -29.27
C GLN A 533 38.20 20.31 -29.05
N ARG A 534 37.71 20.24 -27.81
CA ARG A 534 36.32 20.58 -27.50
C ARG A 534 36.03 22.07 -27.67
N ALA A 535 36.99 22.93 -27.34
CA ALA A 535 36.86 24.36 -27.56
C ALA A 535 36.76 24.69 -29.05
N GLU A 536 37.55 24.05 -29.91
CA GLU A 536 37.49 24.20 -31.37
C GLU A 536 36.15 23.76 -31.95
N GLU A 537 35.57 22.69 -31.41
CA GLU A 537 34.26 22.16 -31.83
C GLU A 537 33.07 23.05 -31.46
N ILE A 538 33.25 24.11 -30.65
CA ILE A 538 32.18 25.06 -30.33
C ILE A 538 31.79 25.84 -31.59
N GLN A 539 30.50 25.75 -31.94
CA GLN A 539 29.94 26.44 -33.08
C GLN A 539 29.30 27.75 -32.63
N TYR A 540 29.95 28.87 -32.91
CA TYR A 540 29.42 30.21 -32.69
C TYR A 540 29.77 31.08 -33.90
N HIS A 541 28.78 31.82 -34.38
CA HIS A 541 28.92 32.66 -35.55
C HIS A 541 28.66 34.11 -35.15
N LEU A 542 29.43 35.01 -35.73
CA LEU A 542 29.23 36.44 -35.62
C LEU A 542 29.62 37.07 -36.95
N THR A 543 28.97 38.16 -37.30
CA THR A 543 29.19 38.88 -38.56
C THR A 543 29.47 40.34 -38.29
N SER A 544 30.26 40.97 -39.17
CA SER A 544 30.55 42.39 -39.09
C SER A 544 30.06 43.02 -40.38
N LYS A 545 29.21 44.03 -40.25
CA LYS A 545 28.70 44.81 -41.37
C LYS A 545 28.72 46.29 -41.01
N ASP A 546 29.43 47.08 -41.81
CA ASP A 546 29.62 48.52 -41.62
C ASP A 546 30.19 48.88 -40.24
N SER A 547 29.35 49.36 -39.33
CA SER A 547 29.72 49.71 -37.96
C SER A 547 29.13 48.77 -36.91
N VAL A 548 28.42 47.72 -37.35
CA VAL A 548 27.72 46.77 -36.48
C VAL A 548 28.47 45.44 -36.43
N LEU A 549 28.76 44.99 -35.22
CA LEU A 549 29.20 43.64 -34.89
C LEU A 549 27.97 42.86 -34.42
N ASP A 550 27.41 42.06 -35.32
CA ASP A 550 26.21 41.26 -35.09
C ASP A 550 26.57 39.87 -34.58
N LEU A 551 26.03 39.52 -33.42
CA LEU A 551 26.29 38.30 -32.69
C LEU A 551 25.12 37.32 -32.82
N ALA A 552 25.41 36.03 -32.91
CA ALA A 552 24.37 35.01 -32.78
C ALA A 552 23.79 34.98 -31.36
N ASN A 553 22.55 34.53 -31.22
CA ASN A 553 21.86 34.45 -29.92
C ASN A 553 22.39 33.31 -29.02
N SER A 554 23.19 32.39 -29.58
CA SER A 554 23.69 31.22 -28.86
C SER A 554 24.83 30.54 -29.60
N TYR A 555 25.68 29.84 -28.84
CA TYR A 555 26.62 28.86 -29.37
C TYR A 555 26.03 27.46 -29.25
N ALA A 556 26.44 26.58 -30.16
CA ALA A 556 26.02 25.19 -30.18
C ALA A 556 27.19 24.25 -29.80
N VAL A 557 26.87 23.30 -28.94
CA VAL A 557 27.72 22.17 -28.57
C VAL A 557 27.13 20.91 -29.20
N GLY A 558 27.92 20.19 -29.98
CA GLY A 558 27.49 18.95 -30.60
C GLY A 558 27.53 17.74 -29.65
N LYS A 559 26.65 16.75 -29.88
CA LYS A 559 26.61 15.49 -29.10
C LYS A 559 27.91 14.68 -29.10
N LYS A 560 28.82 14.92 -30.04
CA LYS A 560 30.13 14.24 -30.10
C LYS A 560 31.11 14.85 -29.09
N SER A 561 31.14 16.18 -28.99
CA SER A 561 32.01 16.93 -28.08
C SER A 561 31.72 16.64 -26.60
N LYS A 562 30.43 16.41 -26.29
CA LYS A 562 29.85 16.32 -24.94
C LYS A 562 29.95 17.63 -24.18
N PHE A 563 29.00 17.90 -23.29
CA PHE A 563 29.03 19.14 -22.53
C PHE A 563 30.03 19.04 -21.38
N ARG A 564 31.02 19.93 -21.35
CA ARG A 564 32.08 20.05 -20.35
C ARG A 564 32.42 21.52 -20.12
N GLY A 565 31.38 22.31 -19.80
CA GLY A 565 31.54 23.73 -19.48
C GLY A 565 32.06 24.57 -20.64
N GLN A 566 31.66 24.23 -21.88
CA GLN A 566 31.98 25.05 -23.05
C GLN A 566 31.45 26.46 -22.86
N GLN A 567 32.28 27.46 -23.20
CA GLN A 567 31.93 28.87 -23.09
C GLN A 567 32.52 29.65 -24.27
N VAL A 568 31.81 30.70 -24.68
CA VAL A 568 32.30 31.68 -25.66
C VAL A 568 32.54 33.02 -24.97
N GLU A 569 33.72 33.60 -25.18
CA GLU A 569 34.08 34.95 -24.77
C GLU A 569 34.48 35.76 -26.01
N ILE A 570 33.87 36.92 -26.20
CA ILE A 570 34.19 37.86 -27.26
C ILE A 570 35.07 38.96 -26.67
N GLU A 571 36.35 38.96 -27.06
CA GLU A 571 37.31 40.01 -26.74
C GLU A 571 37.28 41.07 -27.83
N ILE A 572 36.92 42.29 -27.45
CA ILE A 572 36.83 43.44 -28.35
C ILE A 572 37.92 44.43 -27.98
N LYS A 573 38.88 44.65 -28.89
CA LYS A 573 39.93 45.65 -28.74
C LYS A 573 39.47 46.94 -29.40
N VAL A 574 39.30 47.99 -28.61
CA VAL A 574 38.84 49.31 -29.06
C VAL A 574 40.02 50.29 -29.06
N PRO A 575 40.34 50.97 -30.18
CA PRO A 575 41.37 52.00 -30.21
C PRO A 575 41.06 53.14 -29.25
N VAL A 576 42.10 53.68 -28.60
CA VAL A 576 41.95 54.83 -27.72
C VAL A 576 41.33 56.02 -28.47
N GLY A 577 40.33 56.66 -27.86
CA GLY A 577 39.57 57.76 -28.45
C GLY A 577 38.40 57.34 -29.35
N LYS A 578 38.30 56.07 -29.75
CA LYS A 578 37.14 55.54 -30.48
C LYS A 578 36.05 55.02 -29.55
N GLN A 579 34.84 54.87 -30.08
CA GLN A 579 33.64 54.53 -29.32
C GLN A 579 33.15 53.09 -29.51
N ILE A 580 32.47 52.56 -28.50
CA ILE A 580 31.73 51.31 -28.56
C ILE A 580 30.36 51.48 -27.88
N ARG A 581 29.31 50.91 -28.50
CA ARG A 581 27.95 50.86 -27.94
C ARG A 581 27.49 49.41 -27.88
N PHE A 582 26.92 49.02 -26.75
CA PHE A 582 26.20 47.76 -26.60
C PHE A 582 24.70 48.01 -26.78
N ASP A 583 24.07 47.31 -27.71
CA ASP A 583 22.63 47.39 -27.94
C ASP A 583 21.83 46.74 -26.79
N GLU A 584 20.55 47.07 -26.68
CA GLU A 584 19.64 46.46 -25.69
C GLU A 584 19.46 44.96 -25.92
N SER A 585 19.49 44.54 -27.18
CA SER A 585 19.39 43.12 -27.58
C SER A 585 20.39 42.20 -26.91
N ILE A 586 21.53 42.70 -26.42
CA ILE A 586 22.51 41.88 -25.70
C ILE A 586 21.99 41.45 -24.32
N ASN A 587 21.40 42.37 -23.56
CA ASN A 587 20.84 42.05 -22.25
C ASN A 587 19.55 41.25 -22.37
N GLU A 588 18.82 41.40 -23.47
CA GLU A 588 17.58 40.65 -23.73
C GLU A 588 17.83 39.24 -24.22
N LYS A 589 18.88 39.01 -25.04
CA LYS A 589 19.01 37.75 -25.80
C LYS A 589 20.23 36.90 -25.42
N LEU A 590 21.16 37.44 -24.64
CA LEU A 590 22.36 36.73 -24.19
C LEU A 590 22.50 36.78 -22.66
N ASN A 591 23.14 35.76 -22.11
CA ASN A 591 23.33 35.60 -20.67
C ASN A 591 24.80 35.76 -20.27
N ALA A 592 25.03 36.57 -19.24
CA ALA A 592 26.37 36.91 -18.76
C ALA A 592 26.85 35.97 -17.65
N VAL A 593 27.24 34.74 -18.00
CA VAL A 593 27.88 33.84 -17.02
C VAL A 593 29.39 34.04 -17.04
N ASN A 594 29.97 34.33 -15.89
CA ASN A 594 31.41 34.43 -15.72
C ASN A 594 31.94 33.15 -15.05
N VAL A 595 32.76 32.39 -15.78
CA VAL A 595 33.49 31.25 -15.23
C VAL A 595 34.92 31.70 -14.98
N ARG A 596 35.32 31.72 -13.71
CA ARG A 596 36.67 32.01 -13.29
C ARG A 596 37.32 30.76 -12.72
N VAL A 597 38.43 30.36 -13.32
CA VAL A 597 39.20 29.20 -12.91
C VAL A 597 40.45 29.67 -12.19
N TYR A 598 40.53 29.39 -10.89
CA TYR A 598 41.71 29.67 -10.09
C TYR A 598 42.65 28.47 -10.18
N ARG A 599 43.92 28.73 -10.51
CA ARG A 599 44.95 27.69 -10.66
C ARG A 599 46.05 27.90 -9.64
N LYS A 600 46.60 26.80 -9.13
CA LYS A 600 47.77 26.82 -8.25
C LYS A 600 49.01 27.22 -9.04
N TRP A 601 49.75 28.18 -8.52
CA TRP A 601 50.93 28.74 -9.18
C TRP A 601 52.03 27.70 -9.49
N TYR A 602 52.23 26.70 -8.64
CA TYR A 602 53.37 25.78 -8.72
C TYR A 602 53.16 24.56 -9.63
N ASN A 603 51.92 24.22 -9.97
CA ASN A 603 51.63 23.03 -10.78
C ASN A 603 50.48 23.20 -11.78
N ASN A 604 50.00 24.44 -11.95
CA ASN A 604 48.93 24.82 -12.87
C ASN A 604 47.62 24.01 -12.70
N ARG A 605 47.43 23.32 -11.56
CA ARG A 605 46.20 22.58 -11.29
C ARG A 605 45.09 23.54 -10.88
N ILE A 606 43.88 23.24 -11.34
CA ILE A 606 42.66 23.94 -10.91
C ILE A 606 42.49 23.73 -9.41
N GLU A 607 42.40 24.85 -8.68
CA GLU A 607 42.18 24.92 -7.24
C GLU A 607 40.69 25.08 -6.93
N SER A 608 40.05 26.03 -7.60
CA SER A 608 38.63 26.30 -7.46
C SER A 608 38.07 26.90 -8.75
N ILE A 609 36.76 26.73 -8.94
CA ILE A 609 36.00 27.29 -10.05
C ILE A 609 34.90 28.14 -9.44
N GLU A 610 34.85 29.41 -9.83
CA GLU A 610 33.82 30.34 -9.43
C GLU A 610 32.94 30.63 -10.64
N ILE A 611 31.64 30.37 -10.52
CA ILE A 611 30.64 30.64 -11.54
C ILE A 611 29.71 31.70 -10.98
N ASN A 612 29.69 32.87 -11.62
CA ASN A 612 28.85 33.98 -11.22
C ASN A 612 28.00 34.46 -12.39
N ASP A 613 26.71 34.65 -12.13
CA ASP A 613 25.79 35.36 -13.01
C ASP A 613 25.55 36.75 -12.41
N ARG A 614 26.18 37.78 -12.97
CA ARG A 614 26.06 39.16 -12.46
C ARG A 614 25.53 40.13 -13.52
N GLY A 615 24.94 39.60 -14.59
CA GLY A 615 24.62 40.40 -15.77
C GLY A 615 25.85 41.04 -16.42
N TYR A 616 25.65 41.71 -17.54
CA TYR A 616 26.72 42.47 -18.16
C TYR A 616 26.99 43.77 -17.39
N ARG A 617 28.26 44.15 -17.26
CA ARG A 617 28.69 45.35 -16.50
C ARG A 617 28.58 46.67 -17.30
N PHE A 618 27.89 46.66 -18.43
CA PHE A 618 27.64 47.84 -19.26
C PHE A 618 26.16 48.22 -19.26
N ARG A 619 25.86 49.48 -19.57
CA ARG A 619 24.51 49.98 -19.81
C ARG A 619 24.25 49.93 -21.31
N SER A 620 23.14 49.33 -21.72
CA SER A 620 22.71 49.32 -23.12
C SER A 620 22.40 50.73 -23.62
N GLY A 621 22.64 50.97 -24.91
CA GLY A 621 22.36 52.25 -25.57
C GLY A 621 23.34 53.38 -25.28
N VAL A 622 24.32 53.17 -24.38
CA VAL A 622 25.34 54.18 -24.01
C VAL A 622 26.56 54.07 -24.93
N ASP A 623 27.06 55.21 -25.39
CA ASP A 623 28.34 55.30 -26.09
C ASP A 623 29.49 55.40 -25.08
N TYR A 624 30.34 54.38 -25.08
CA TYR A 624 31.56 54.35 -24.28
C TYR A 624 32.75 54.75 -25.16
N THR A 625 33.59 55.67 -24.69
CA THR A 625 34.83 56.04 -25.37
C THR A 625 36.01 55.37 -24.69
N MET A 626 36.86 54.68 -25.44
CA MET A 626 38.05 54.06 -24.86
C MET A 626 39.04 55.14 -24.39
N GLY A 627 39.25 55.21 -23.08
CA GLY A 627 40.21 56.13 -22.47
C GLY A 627 41.67 55.65 -22.59
N PHE A 628 42.61 56.59 -22.42
CA PHE A 628 44.05 56.27 -22.35
C PHE A 628 44.43 55.36 -21.17
N ASN A 629 43.57 55.31 -20.14
CA ASN A 629 43.71 54.42 -18.99
C ASN A 629 43.18 53.00 -19.24
N GLY A 630 42.73 52.69 -20.48
CA GLY A 630 42.20 51.39 -20.88
C GLY A 630 40.82 51.07 -20.30
N LYS A 631 40.08 52.07 -19.81
CA LYS A 631 38.72 51.92 -19.28
C LYS A 631 37.70 52.54 -20.23
N LEU A 632 36.50 51.94 -20.23
CA LEU A 632 35.29 52.43 -20.88
C LEU A 632 34.51 53.40 -20.00
#